data_AF-A0A7K4F036-F1
#
_entry.id   AF-A0A7K4F036-F1
#
_cell.length_a   1.000
_cell.length_b   1.000
_cell.length_c   1.000
_cell.angle_alpha   90.00
_cell.angle_beta   90.00
_cell.angle_gamma   90.00
#
_symmetry.space_group_name_H-M   'P 1'
#
loop_
_entity.id
_entity.type
_entity.pdbx_description
1 polymer ?
#
loop_
_entity_poly.entity_id
_entity_poly.type
_entity_poly.pdbx_seq_one_letter_code
_entity_poly.pdbx_strand_id
1 'polypeptide(L)'
;MSIRKPVIRKPKVPKIKKPLISKRKRIIKKTPSLSLGRVKSANTTKKSVLHKKTTTKTPLGTCYLENNCKGVLAKKVTKSQCKRQGGKSWKKAGGKCEKL
;
A
#
# COMPACT_ATOMS: atom_id res chain seq x y z
N MET A 1 54.84 25.11 -19.65
CA MET A 1 53.92 25.47 -18.54
C MET A 1 52.53 24.95 -18.88
N SER A 2 51.90 24.14 -18.02
CA SER A 2 50.61 23.51 -18.31
C SER A 2 49.44 24.37 -17.82
N ILE A 3 48.65 24.93 -18.74
CA ILE A 3 47.47 25.75 -18.45
C ILE A 3 46.34 24.82 -18.00
N ARG A 4 45.96 24.90 -16.71
CA ARG A 4 44.81 24.14 -16.19
C ARG A 4 43.51 24.75 -16.70
N LYS A 5 42.62 23.93 -17.28
CA LYS A 5 41.31 24.37 -17.77
C LYS A 5 40.45 24.92 -16.62
N PRO A 6 39.72 26.02 -16.80
CA PRO A 6 38.85 26.56 -15.76
C PRO A 6 37.67 25.62 -15.48
N VAL A 7 37.44 25.32 -14.20
CA VAL A 7 36.34 24.48 -13.74
C VAL A 7 35.07 25.34 -13.66
N ILE A 8 34.17 25.18 -14.63
CA ILE A 8 32.87 25.86 -14.65
C ILE A 8 31.99 25.28 -13.54
N ARG A 9 31.74 26.08 -12.49
CA ARG A 9 30.86 25.69 -11.38
C ARG A 9 29.41 25.82 -11.80
N LYS A 10 28.63 24.74 -11.60
CA LYS A 10 27.18 24.77 -11.87
C LYS A 10 26.50 25.82 -10.96
N PRO A 11 25.55 26.60 -11.48
CA PRO A 11 24.81 27.57 -10.68
C PRO A 11 23.98 26.85 -9.60
N LYS A 12 23.94 27.44 -8.41
CA LYS A 12 23.21 26.89 -7.27
C LYS A 12 21.72 27.26 -7.38
N VAL A 13 20.87 26.28 -7.66
CA VAL A 13 19.42 26.49 -7.77
C VAL A 13 18.83 26.82 -6.39
N PRO A 14 18.05 27.91 -6.24
CA PRO A 14 17.42 28.26 -4.97
C PRO A 14 16.34 27.23 -4.60
N LYS A 15 16.27 26.89 -3.32
CA LYS A 15 15.26 25.95 -2.79
C LYS A 15 13.92 26.67 -2.66
N ILE A 16 12.96 26.35 -3.53
CA ILE A 16 11.58 26.83 -3.41
C ILE A 16 10.90 26.12 -2.23
N LYS A 17 10.52 26.89 -1.20
CA LYS A 17 9.78 26.37 -0.04
C LYS A 17 8.31 26.20 -0.40
N LYS A 18 7.75 25.01 -0.17
CA LYS A 18 6.31 24.76 -0.35
C LYS A 18 5.51 25.62 0.64
N PRO A 19 4.35 26.17 0.25
CA PRO A 19 3.51 26.91 1.16
C PRO A 19 2.98 26.02 2.29
N LEU A 20 2.76 26.65 3.45
CA LEU A 20 2.07 26.08 4.59
C LEU A 20 0.71 25.51 4.16
N ILE A 21 0.28 24.42 4.79
CA ILE A 21 -0.94 23.68 4.41
C ILE A 21 -2.18 24.59 4.40
N SER A 22 -2.26 25.54 5.33
CA SER A 22 -3.34 26.54 5.41
C SER A 22 -3.43 27.47 4.20
N LYS A 23 -2.30 27.72 3.52
CA LYS A 23 -2.22 28.59 2.33
C LYS A 23 -2.42 27.84 1.02
N ARG A 24 -2.65 26.52 1.06
CA ARG A 24 -2.88 25.71 -0.15
C ARG A 24 -4.33 25.84 -0.59
N LYS A 25 -4.59 26.23 -1.84
CA LYS A 25 -5.94 26.22 -2.42
C LYS A 25 -6.49 24.78 -2.41
N ARG A 26 -7.72 24.61 -1.91
CA ARG A 26 -8.42 23.33 -1.90
C ARG A 26 -8.89 23.03 -3.32
N ILE A 27 -8.42 21.91 -3.89
CA ILE A 27 -8.93 21.43 -5.18
C ILE A 27 -10.33 20.85 -4.91
N ILE A 28 -11.37 21.61 -5.24
CA ILE A 28 -12.75 21.14 -5.20
C ILE A 28 -12.94 20.25 -6.43
N LYS A 29 -13.06 18.94 -6.22
CA LYS A 29 -13.42 18.01 -7.31
C LYS A 29 -14.84 18.34 -7.75
N LYS A 30 -14.99 18.95 -8.93
CA LYS A 30 -16.32 19.14 -9.54
C LYS A 30 -16.90 17.76 -9.83
N THR A 31 -18.13 17.52 -9.37
CA THR A 31 -18.89 16.33 -9.73
C THR A 31 -19.23 16.37 -11.21
N PRO A 32 -19.10 15.27 -11.96
CA PRO A 32 -19.50 15.24 -13.36
C PRO A 32 -21.00 15.50 -13.45
N SER A 33 -21.39 16.57 -14.16
CA SER A 33 -22.78 16.88 -14.49
C SER A 33 -23.21 15.96 -15.63
N LEU A 34 -23.76 14.80 -15.29
CA LEU A 34 -24.42 13.94 -16.27
C LEU A 34 -25.80 14.54 -16.58
N SER A 35 -25.90 15.29 -17.66
CA SER A 35 -27.18 15.73 -18.24
C SER A 35 -27.84 14.55 -18.94
N LEU A 36 -28.48 13.65 -18.19
CA LEU A 36 -29.39 12.65 -18.74
C LEU A 36 -30.59 12.47 -17.80
N GLY A 37 -31.77 12.39 -18.43
CA GLY A 37 -33.12 12.48 -17.86
C GLY A 37 -33.31 11.93 -16.45
N ARG A 38 -34.03 12.70 -15.64
CA ARG A 38 -34.41 12.38 -14.26
C ARG A 38 -35.34 11.17 -14.22
N VAL A 39 -34.80 9.98 -14.01
CA VAL A 39 -35.58 8.84 -13.49
C VAL A 39 -35.80 9.10 -12.00
N LYS A 40 -37.06 9.29 -11.58
CA LYS A 40 -37.41 9.43 -10.15
C LYS A 40 -37.25 8.07 -9.46
N SER A 41 -36.03 7.75 -9.01
CA SER A 41 -35.84 6.64 -8.07
C SER A 41 -36.39 7.05 -6.71
N ALA A 42 -37.31 6.24 -6.17
CA ALA A 42 -37.78 6.38 -4.81
C ALA A 42 -36.58 6.40 -3.85
N ASN A 43 -36.46 7.46 -3.05
CA ASN A 43 -35.43 7.60 -2.03
C ASN A 43 -35.69 6.57 -0.92
N THR A 44 -35.26 5.33 -1.14
CA THR A 44 -35.04 4.41 -0.02
C THR A 44 -33.83 4.95 0.73
N THR A 45 -34.07 5.48 1.93
CA THR A 45 -33.03 5.86 2.89
C THR A 45 -32.32 4.59 3.35
N LYS A 46 -31.49 4.02 2.47
CA LYS A 46 -30.53 3.00 2.87
C LYS A 46 -29.59 3.69 3.86
N LYS A 47 -29.74 3.35 5.14
CA LYS A 47 -28.82 3.77 6.19
C LYS A 47 -27.41 3.49 5.67
N SER A 48 -26.61 4.53 5.52
CA SER A 48 -25.19 4.41 5.19
C SER A 48 -24.55 3.60 6.31
N VAL A 49 -24.39 2.29 6.11
CA VAL A 49 -23.61 1.45 7.00
C VAL A 49 -22.19 1.96 6.89
N LEU A 50 -21.78 2.77 7.86
CA LEU A 50 -20.42 3.24 7.98
C LEU A 50 -19.56 2.01 8.27
N HIS A 51 -19.03 1.39 7.23
CA HIS A 51 -18.10 0.28 7.34
C HIS A 51 -16.85 0.82 8.06
N LYS A 52 -16.79 0.62 9.39
CA LYS A 52 -15.58 0.87 10.17
C LYS A 52 -14.47 0.05 9.50
N LYS A 53 -13.40 0.71 9.08
CA LYS A 53 -12.21 0.05 8.52
C LYS A 53 -11.55 -0.75 9.65
N THR A 54 -11.98 -1.99 9.84
CA THR A 54 -11.31 -2.94 10.72
C THR A 54 -9.93 -3.19 10.11
N THR A 55 -8.89 -2.70 10.79
CA THR A 55 -7.51 -2.99 10.38
C THR A 55 -7.23 -4.42 10.80
N THR A 56 -7.58 -5.38 9.94
CA THR A 56 -7.32 -6.79 10.19
C THR A 56 -5.81 -7.01 10.14
N LYS A 57 -5.17 -7.13 11.31
CA LYS A 57 -3.74 -7.47 11.40
C LYS A 57 -3.56 -8.87 10.85
N THR A 58 -3.05 -8.98 9.63
CA THR A 58 -2.77 -10.28 9.01
C THR A 58 -1.65 -10.98 9.79
N PRO A 59 -1.85 -12.23 10.20
CA PRO A 59 -0.84 -12.95 10.95
C PRO A 59 0.35 -13.27 10.04
N LEU A 60 1.54 -12.82 10.44
CA LEU A 60 2.80 -13.15 9.79
C LEU A 60 3.39 -14.41 10.43
N GLY A 61 4.03 -15.23 9.61
CA GLY A 61 4.62 -16.49 10.04
C GLY A 61 5.81 -16.90 9.18
N THR A 62 6.23 -18.15 9.32
CA THR A 62 7.32 -18.76 8.57
C THR A 62 6.73 -19.76 7.58
N CYS A 63 7.23 -19.73 6.35
CA CYS A 63 6.91 -20.64 5.26
C CYS A 63 7.97 -21.73 5.16
N TYR A 64 7.53 -22.94 4.83
CA TYR A 64 8.37 -24.13 4.74
C TYR A 64 8.11 -24.88 3.44
N LEU A 65 9.15 -25.50 2.90
CA LEU A 65 9.13 -26.22 1.63
C LEU A 65 8.51 -27.62 1.76
N GLU A 66 8.64 -28.26 2.92
CA GLU A 66 8.11 -29.60 3.19
C GLU A 66 6.90 -29.59 4.14
N ASN A 67 6.27 -30.76 4.29
CA ASN A 67 5.28 -31.01 5.34
C ASN A 67 5.95 -30.99 6.73
N ASN A 68 5.18 -30.75 7.79
CA ASN A 68 5.67 -30.70 9.18
C ASN A 68 6.69 -29.59 9.49
N CYS A 69 6.64 -28.47 8.76
CA CYS A 69 7.49 -27.30 9.00
C CYS A 69 8.99 -27.60 8.94
N LYS A 70 9.38 -28.38 7.92
CA LYS A 70 10.78 -28.67 7.59
C LYS A 70 11.21 -27.88 6.34
N GLY A 71 12.47 -27.45 6.32
CA GLY A 71 13.05 -26.67 5.23
C GLY A 71 12.47 -25.26 5.15
N VAL A 72 13.02 -24.31 5.92
CA VAL A 72 12.55 -22.91 5.94
C VAL A 72 12.74 -22.28 4.57
N LEU A 73 11.65 -21.79 3.97
CA LEU A 73 11.67 -21.10 2.69
C LEU A 73 11.75 -19.58 2.86
N ALA A 74 10.86 -19.02 3.69
CA ALA A 74 10.78 -17.58 3.92
C ALA A 74 10.22 -17.28 5.31
N LYS A 75 10.72 -16.21 5.95
CA LYS A 75 10.28 -15.74 7.27
C LYS A 75 9.41 -14.48 7.12
N LYS A 76 8.51 -14.25 8.09
CA LYS A 76 7.62 -13.08 8.16
C LYS A 76 6.70 -12.92 6.93
N VAL A 77 6.18 -14.04 6.43
CA VAL A 77 5.27 -14.07 5.28
C VAL A 77 3.87 -14.48 5.71
N THR A 78 2.86 -14.01 4.98
CA THR A 78 1.47 -14.46 5.17
C THR A 78 1.30 -15.87 4.62
N LYS A 79 0.25 -16.58 5.09
CA LYS A 79 -0.13 -17.90 4.58
C LYS A 79 -0.35 -17.89 3.05
N SER A 80 -0.95 -16.83 2.53
CA SER A 80 -1.17 -16.65 1.08
C SER A 80 0.11 -16.45 0.29
N GLN A 81 1.09 -15.70 0.83
CA GLN A 81 2.40 -15.54 0.19
C GLN A 81 3.17 -16.86 0.17
N CYS A 82 3.11 -17.65 1.24
CA CYS A 82 3.78 -18.95 1.29
C CYS A 82 3.23 -19.92 0.22
N LYS A 83 1.90 -19.96 0.02
CA LYS A 83 1.30 -20.77 -1.05
C LYS A 83 1.75 -20.32 -2.45
N ARG A 84 1.90 -19.01 -2.69
CA ARG A 84 2.41 -18.48 -3.97
C ARG A 84 3.88 -18.81 -4.22
N GLN A 85 4.67 -18.99 -3.16
CA GLN A 85 6.09 -19.35 -3.24
C GLN A 85 6.32 -20.87 -3.33
N GLY A 86 5.25 -21.69 -3.38
CA GLY A 86 5.34 -23.14 -3.45
C GLY A 86 5.61 -23.85 -2.12
N GLY A 87 5.40 -23.17 -0.98
CA GLY A 87 5.56 -23.78 0.35
C GLY A 87 4.43 -24.76 0.68
N LYS A 88 4.79 -25.91 1.28
CA LYS A 88 3.86 -26.99 1.67
C LYS A 88 3.34 -26.87 3.10
N SER A 89 4.01 -26.10 3.96
CA SER A 89 3.53 -25.82 5.31
C SER A 89 3.88 -24.40 5.79
N TRP A 90 3.10 -23.89 6.73
CA TRP A 90 3.26 -22.55 7.29
C TRP A 90 3.01 -22.54 8.79
N LYS A 91 3.83 -21.80 9.53
CA LYS A 91 3.74 -21.68 10.98
C LYS A 91 3.59 -20.22 11.37
N LYS A 92 2.51 -19.88 12.05
CA LYS A 92 2.38 -18.56 12.68
C LYS A 92 3.49 -18.37 13.73
N ALA A 93 3.98 -17.15 13.94
CA ALA A 93 4.93 -16.87 15.01
C ALA A 93 4.34 -17.34 16.37
N GLY A 94 5.03 -18.28 17.04
CA GLY A 94 4.58 -18.90 18.29
C GLY A 94 3.41 -19.90 18.16
N GLY A 95 2.95 -20.20 16.95
CA GLY A 95 1.81 -21.10 16.71
C GLY A 95 2.22 -22.53 16.32
N LYS A 96 1.22 -23.36 16.07
CA LYS A 96 1.40 -24.71 15.52
C LYS A 96 1.73 -24.67 14.03
N CYS A 97 2.36 -25.73 13.54
CA CYS A 97 2.59 -25.92 12.11
C CYS A 97 1.26 -26.26 11.42
N GLU A 98 0.92 -25.53 10.36
CA GLU A 98 -0.24 -25.80 9.54
C GLU A 98 0.19 -26.30 8.16
N LYS A 99 -0.45 -27.36 7.67
CA LYS A 99 -0.32 -27.78 6.28
C LYS A 99 -1.06 -26.77 5.38
N LEU A 100 -0.47 -26.47 4.23
CA LEU A 100 -0.90 -25.41 3.32
C LEU A 100 -1.52 -25.95 2.02
#